data_AF-A0A2T7P2F1-F1
#
_entry.id   AF-A0A2T7P2F1-F1
#
_cell.length_a   1.000
_cell.length_b   1.000
_cell.length_c   1.000
_cell.angle_alpha   90.00
_cell.angle_beta   90.00
_cell.angle_gamma   90.00
#
_symmetry.space_group_name_H-M   'P 1'
#
loop_
_entity.id
_entity.type
_entity.pdbx_description
1 polymer ?
#
loop_
_entity_poly.entity_id
_entity_poly.type
_entity_poly.pdbx_seq_one_letter_code
_entity_poly.pdbx_strand_id
1 'polypeptide(L)'
;MVYLLIRKMHRAQYEVNPSAGVTRKDKKKKKKNKNKELDSLKHEIEMDEHRISLEELYNKLGTDPNSGCPPSKPKQIMERDGPNQLTPPKTYPSG
;
A
#
# COMPACT_ATOMS: atom_id res chain seq x y z
N MET A 1 5.06 -32.94 -16.66
CA MET A 1 3.64 -33.27 -16.36
C MET A 1 3.19 -32.84 -14.96
N VAL A 2 4.08 -32.80 -13.96
CA VAL A 2 3.78 -32.39 -12.57
C VAL A 2 3.29 -30.93 -12.43
N TYR A 3 3.85 -29.99 -13.21
CA TYR A 3 3.38 -28.59 -13.22
C TYR A 3 1.92 -28.42 -13.65
N LEU A 4 1.42 -29.29 -14.53
CA LEU A 4 0.01 -29.27 -14.95
C LEU A 4 -0.92 -29.78 -13.85
N LEU A 5 -0.43 -30.72 -13.03
CA LEU A 5 -1.15 -31.30 -11.92
C LEU A 5 -1.25 -30.34 -10.73
N ILE A 6 -0.15 -29.64 -10.41
CA ILE A 6 -0.14 -28.58 -9.38
C ILE A 6 -1.12 -27.46 -9.77
N ARG A 7 -1.13 -27.05 -11.05
CA ARG A 7 -2.07 -26.03 -11.55
C ARG A 7 -3.54 -26.49 -11.52
N LYS A 8 -3.80 -27.80 -11.69
CA LYS A 8 -5.14 -28.40 -11.54
C LYS A 8 -5.56 -28.48 -10.07
N MET A 9 -4.66 -28.87 -9.17
CA MET A 9 -4.94 -28.96 -7.74
C MET A 9 -5.17 -27.58 -7.10
N HIS A 10 -4.37 -26.57 -7.44
CA HIS A 10 -4.54 -25.21 -6.89
C HIS A 10 -5.79 -24.48 -7.42
N ARG A 11 -6.36 -24.94 -8.55
CA ARG A 11 -7.63 -24.42 -9.12
C ARG A 11 -8.85 -25.03 -8.43
N ALA A 12 -8.77 -26.29 -8.02
CA ALA A 12 -9.86 -26.99 -7.31
C ALA A 12 -10.02 -26.54 -5.85
N GLN A 13 -8.93 -26.07 -5.22
CA GLN A 13 -8.95 -25.58 -3.83
C GLN A 13 -9.54 -24.15 -3.70
N TYR A 14 -9.73 -23.43 -4.81
CA TYR A 14 -10.34 -22.10 -4.88
C TYR A 14 -11.58 -22.07 -5.78
N GLU A 15 -12.41 -23.11 -5.73
CA GLU A 15 -13.76 -23.02 -6.29
C GLU A 15 -14.59 -22.05 -5.45
N VAL A 16 -14.55 -20.78 -5.84
CA VAL A 16 -15.56 -19.80 -5.46
C VAL A 16 -16.92 -20.33 -5.92
N ASN A 17 -17.78 -20.66 -4.95
CA ASN A 17 -19.20 -20.92 -5.18
C ASN A 17 -19.73 -19.86 -6.16
N PRO A 18 -20.31 -20.25 -7.31
CA PRO A 18 -20.92 -19.29 -8.19
C PRO A 18 -22.19 -18.81 -7.49
N SER A 19 -22.10 -17.68 -6.80
CA SER A 19 -23.27 -16.85 -6.53
C SER A 19 -24.02 -16.72 -7.85
N ALA A 20 -25.28 -17.14 -7.82
CA ALA A 20 -26.18 -17.16 -8.96
C ALA A 20 -26.09 -15.85 -9.76
N GLY A 21 -25.90 -15.96 -11.09
CA GLY A 21 -26.22 -14.88 -12.02
C GLY A 21 -25.13 -13.84 -12.35
N VAL A 22 -23.85 -14.19 -12.45
CA VAL A 22 -22.83 -13.24 -12.98
C VAL A 22 -22.45 -13.60 -14.42
N THR A 23 -22.87 -12.78 -15.37
CA THR A 23 -22.58 -12.99 -16.81
C THR A 23 -21.11 -12.70 -17.13
N ARG A 24 -20.61 -13.19 -18.28
CA ARG A 24 -19.23 -12.88 -18.76
C ARG A 24 -18.97 -11.37 -18.86
N LYS A 25 -20.01 -10.57 -19.10
CA LYS A 25 -19.97 -9.11 -19.15
C LYS A 25 -19.67 -8.50 -17.77
N ASP A 26 -20.25 -9.07 -16.71
CA ASP A 26 -20.07 -8.61 -15.33
C ASP A 26 -18.67 -8.92 -14.79
N LYS A 27 -18.10 -10.08 -15.10
CA LYS A 27 -16.68 -10.39 -14.79
C LYS A 27 -15.72 -9.43 -15.49
N LYS A 28 -16.00 -9.07 -16.76
CA LYS A 28 -15.19 -8.10 -17.51
C LYS A 28 -15.30 -6.69 -16.90
N LYS A 29 -16.50 -6.30 -16.45
CA LYS A 29 -16.74 -5.01 -15.78
C LYS A 29 -16.04 -4.92 -14.42
N LYS A 30 -16.11 -5.98 -13.60
CA LYS A 30 -15.39 -6.07 -12.31
C LYS A 30 -13.87 -6.00 -12.50
N LYS A 31 -13.32 -6.70 -13.50
CA LYS A 31 -11.89 -6.63 -13.81
C LYS A 31 -11.47 -5.24 -14.28
N LYS A 32 -12.30 -4.57 -15.10
CA LYS A 32 -12.03 -3.19 -15.56
C LYS A 32 -12.06 -2.19 -14.39
N ASN A 33 -13.00 -2.32 -13.46
CA ASN A 33 -13.04 -1.46 -12.26
C ASN A 33 -11.82 -1.71 -11.36
N LYS A 34 -11.44 -2.97 -11.13
CA LYS A 34 -10.27 -3.30 -10.32
C LYS A 34 -8.96 -2.81 -10.94
N ASN A 35 -8.86 -2.80 -12.28
CA ASN A 35 -7.70 -2.23 -12.98
C ASN A 35 -7.67 -0.71 -12.85
N LYS A 36 -8.83 -0.03 -12.95
CA LYS A 36 -8.91 1.42 -12.74
C LYS A 36 -8.55 1.83 -11.31
N GLU A 37 -9.01 1.05 -10.33
CA GLU A 37 -8.68 1.24 -8.92
C GLU A 37 -7.17 1.04 -8.67
N LEU A 38 -6.55 0.05 -9.32
CA LEU A 38 -5.11 -0.16 -9.26
C LEU A 38 -4.31 0.94 -9.98
N ASP A 39 -4.80 1.46 -11.10
CA ASP A 39 -4.13 2.56 -11.81
C ASP A 39 -4.22 3.87 -11.02
N SER A 40 -5.35 4.14 -10.35
CA SER A 40 -5.47 5.24 -9.38
C SER A 40 -4.52 5.11 -8.19
N LEU A 41 -4.15 3.88 -7.82
CA LEU A 41 -3.26 3.61 -6.70
C LEU A 41 -1.76 3.74 -7.07
N LYS A 42 -1.42 3.61 -8.35
CA LYS A 42 -0.04 3.77 -8.86
C LYS A 42 0.26 5.22 -9.19
N HIS A 43 0.17 6.08 -8.19
CA HIS A 43 0.62 7.45 -8.33
C HIS A 43 2.10 7.53 -7.93
N GLU A 44 2.93 8.08 -8.82
CA GLU A 44 4.32 8.38 -8.51
C GLU A 44 4.37 9.61 -7.60
N ILE A 45 5.16 9.53 -6.52
CA ILE A 45 5.39 10.67 -5.64
C ILE A 45 6.71 11.29 -6.10
N GLU A 46 6.64 12.50 -6.64
CA GLU A 46 7.82 13.32 -6.92
C GLU A 46 8.32 13.95 -5.60
N MET A 47 9.61 13.74 -5.29
CA MET A 47 10.26 14.29 -4.09
C MET A 47 11.31 15.33 -4.51
N ASP A 48 11.19 16.56 -4.03
CA ASP A 48 12.02 17.72 -4.43
C ASP A 48 12.92 18.25 -3.31
N GLU A 49 12.81 17.71 -2.10
CA GLU A 49 13.41 18.27 -0.89
C GLU A 49 14.94 18.26 -0.92
N HIS A 50 15.54 17.35 -1.70
CA HIS A 50 16.98 17.25 -1.90
C HIS A 50 17.53 18.24 -2.95
N ARG A 51 16.66 19.02 -3.59
CA ARG A 51 17.02 19.98 -4.65
C ARG A 51 16.86 21.44 -4.21
N ILE A 52 16.17 21.68 -3.10
CA ILE A 52 15.93 23.01 -2.53
C ILE A 52 17.03 23.39 -1.54
N SER A 53 17.07 24.67 -1.16
CA SER A 53 18.02 25.16 -0.16
C SER A 53 17.69 24.65 1.25
N LEU A 54 18.68 24.67 2.16
CA LEU A 54 18.47 24.30 3.56
C LEU A 54 17.46 25.23 4.26
N GLU A 55 17.50 26.53 3.97
CA GLU A 55 16.56 27.50 4.52
C GLU A 55 15.11 27.18 4.14
N GLU A 56 14.87 26.89 2.86
CA GLU A 56 13.55 26.47 2.38
C GLU A 56 13.13 25.13 2.99
N LEU A 57 14.06 24.18 3.15
CA LEU A 57 13.78 22.89 3.78
C LEU A 57 13.37 23.04 5.25
N TYR A 58 14.08 23.87 6.03
CA TYR A 58 13.75 24.14 7.43
C TYR A 58 12.38 24.81 7.57
N ASN A 59 12.07 25.75 6.66
CA ASN A 59 10.76 26.39 6.60
C ASN A 59 9.64 25.39 6.24
N LYS A 60 9.85 24.53 5.23
CA LYS A 60 8.88 23.48 4.84
C LYS A 60 8.62 22.50 5.98
N LEU A 61 9.67 22.04 6.68
CA LEU A 61 9.56 21.07 7.78
C LEU A 61 9.13 21.73 9.10
N GLY A 62 9.27 23.06 9.21
CA GLY A 62 9.04 23.82 10.43
C GLY A 62 9.90 23.30 11.59
N THR A 63 11.19 23.09 11.31
CA THR A 63 12.22 22.59 12.23
C THR A 63 13.42 23.53 12.21
N ASP A 64 14.09 23.70 13.34
CA ASP A 64 15.35 24.44 13.43
C ASP A 64 16.55 23.45 13.48
N PRO A 65 17.66 23.71 12.78
CA PRO A 65 18.81 22.81 12.75
C PRO A 65 19.56 22.70 14.09
N ASN A 66 19.46 23.70 14.96
CA ASN A 66 20.20 23.73 16.23
C ASN A 66 19.35 23.25 17.41
N SER A 67 18.07 23.65 17.43
CA SER A 67 17.14 23.45 18.54
C SER A 67 16.04 22.43 18.23
N GLY A 68 15.91 21.99 16.98
CA GLY A 68 14.95 20.97 16.56
C GLY A 68 13.53 21.51 16.41
N CYS A 69 12.53 20.66 16.64
CA CYS A 69 11.11 21.02 16.57
C CYS A 69 10.49 21.13 17.98
N PRO A 70 9.42 21.93 18.16
CA PRO A 70 8.74 22.05 19.44
C PRO A 70 8.22 20.70 19.95
N PRO A 71 8.24 20.43 21.26
CA PRO A 71 7.92 19.11 21.83
C PRO A 71 6.48 18.64 21.56
N SER A 72 5.56 19.55 21.21
CA SER A 72 4.19 19.21 20.82
C SER A 72 4.08 18.55 19.45
N LYS A 73 4.98 18.86 18.49
CA LYS A 73 4.93 18.33 17.13
C LYS A 73 5.27 16.84 17.04
N PRO A 74 6.35 16.32 17.65
CA PRO A 74 6.67 14.90 17.61
C PRO A 74 5.53 14.02 18.10
N LYS A 75 4.80 14.44 19.13
CA LYS A 75 3.65 13.71 19.66
C LYS A 75 2.52 13.61 18.64
N GLN A 76 2.19 14.72 17.97
CA GLN A 76 1.17 14.74 16.92
C GLN A 76 1.56 13.87 15.72
N ILE A 77 2.83 13.91 15.31
CA ILE A 77 3.35 13.08 14.21
C ILE A 77 3.31 11.59 14.61
N MET A 78 3.68 11.24 15.84
CA MET A 78 3.62 9.87 16.34
C MET A 78 2.19 9.32 16.39
N GLU A 79 1.22 10.14 16.82
CA GLU A 79 -0.20 9.76 16.84
C GLU A 79 -0.78 9.60 15.42
N ARG A 80 -0.29 10.39 14.45
CA ARG A 80 -0.73 10.37 13.05
C ARG A 80 -0.10 9.22 12.25
N ASP A 81 1.22 9.11 12.27
CA ASP A 81 2.00 8.23 11.38
C ASP A 81 2.39 6.92 12.06
N GLY A 82 2.37 6.89 13.40
CA GLY A 82 2.89 5.79 14.18
C GLY A 82 4.41 5.78 14.28
N PRO A 83 4.97 4.72 14.91
CA PRO A 83 6.40 4.57 15.03
C PRO A 83 7.06 4.37 13.66
N ASN A 84 8.21 5.02 13.46
CA ASN A 84 9.07 4.82 12.28
C ASN A 84 9.77 3.45 12.35
N GLN A 85 8.99 2.38 12.19
CA GLN A 85 9.45 1.00 12.24
C GLN A 85 8.72 0.18 11.18
N LEU A 86 9.45 -0.76 10.56
CA LEU A 86 8.83 -1.72 9.65
C LEU A 86 7.91 -2.64 10.43
N THR A 87 6.72 -2.91 9.89
CA THR A 87 5.82 -3.90 10.46
C THR A 87 6.33 -5.29 10.11
N PRO A 88 6.44 -6.22 11.08
CA PRO A 88 6.88 -7.57 10.81
C PRO A 88 5.90 -8.26 9.84
N PRO A 89 6.39 -9.19 8.99
CA PRO A 89 5.54 -9.89 8.05
C PRO A 89 4.44 -10.66 8.80
N LYS A 90 3.20 -10.61 8.29
CA LYS A 90 2.08 -11.38 8.83
C LYS A 90 2.40 -12.87 8.74
N THR A 91 2.56 -13.54 9.87
CA THR A 91 2.65 -15.00 9.93
C THR A 91 1.23 -15.58 9.94
N TYR A 92 0.97 -16.57 9.10
CA TYR A 92 -0.22 -17.41 9.23
C TYR A 92 0.11 -18.54 10.22
N PRO A 93 -0.74 -18.84 11.21
CA PRO A 93 -0.51 -20.00 12.07
C PRO A 93 -0.53 -21.24 11.19
N SER A 94 0.56 -22.02 11.25
CA SER A 94 0.63 -23.36 10.66
C SER A 94 -0.24 -24.29 11.52
N GLY A 95 -1.53 -24.33 11.22
CA GLY A 95 -2.46 -25.37 11.67
C GLY A 95 -2.47 -26.55 10.72
#